data_AF-A0A2N4UY34-F1
#
_entry.id   AF-A0A2N4UY34-F1
#
_cell.length_a   1.000
_cell.length_b   1.000
_cell.length_c   1.000
_cell.angle_alpha   90.00
_cell.angle_beta   90.00
_cell.angle_gamma   90.00
#
_symmetry.space_group_name_H-M   'P 1'
#
loop_
_entity.id
_entity.type
_entity.pdbx_description
1 polymer ?
#
loop_
_entity_poly.entity_id
_entity_poly.type
_entity_poly.pdbx_seq_one_letter_code
_entity_poly.pdbx_strand_id
1 'polypeptide(L)'
;MVTMSLGCILLLTTTFFNPSSMSFTLTFMHCQFHSHYGGWSTTWHNIQHIGNVTLASGEWHHPLPWIGIRLKNYDNFIRTICPRVASRLLLEQRVLFVMVLKHSVHPNHQLEDILFDDDPFITSNGEQFHGLQAMIANRMRYNRELLGFDFFIADDVLDRPVNDFIGLLRRYKAAA
;
A
#
# COMPACT_ATOMS: atom_id res chain seq x y z
N MET A 1 9.53 18.74 43.79
CA MET A 1 10.20 17.73 42.94
C MET A 1 9.29 16.52 42.65
N VAL A 2 8.60 15.94 43.65
CA VAL A 2 7.73 14.75 43.47
C VAL A 2 6.48 14.99 42.59
N THR A 3 5.92 16.20 42.61
CA THR A 3 4.74 16.54 41.79
C THR A 3 5.06 16.70 40.31
N MET A 4 6.27 17.14 39.97
CA MET A 4 6.72 17.23 38.57
C MET A 4 6.99 15.85 37.96
N SER A 5 7.55 14.92 38.74
CA SER A 5 7.81 13.56 38.27
C SER A 5 6.52 12.77 38.01
N LEU A 6 5.49 12.95 38.84
CA LEU A 6 4.18 12.32 38.62
C LEU A 6 3.49 12.83 37.34
N GLY A 7 3.61 14.13 37.05
CA GLY A 7 3.09 14.74 35.82
C GLY A 7 3.79 14.22 34.57
N CYS A 8 5.12 14.08 34.59
CA CYS A 8 5.88 13.50 33.47
C CYS A 8 5.49 12.04 33.22
N ILE A 9 5.30 11.24 34.27
CA ILE A 9 4.88 9.84 34.15
C ILE A 9 3.48 9.76 33.53
N LEU A 10 2.54 10.61 33.95
CA LEU A 10 1.17 10.61 33.41
C LEU A 10 1.11 11.05 31.93
N LEU A 11 1.95 12.00 31.53
CA LEU A 11 2.06 12.44 30.14
C LEU A 11 2.71 11.36 29.27
N LEU A 12 3.73 10.66 29.79
CA LEU A 12 4.37 9.54 29.09
C LEU A 12 3.41 8.36 28.94
N THR A 13 2.62 8.03 29.97
CA THR A 13 1.63 6.95 29.85
C THR A 13 0.52 7.31 28.86
N THR A 14 -0.04 8.52 28.91
CA THR A 14 -1.13 8.91 27.98
C THR A 14 -0.70 8.98 26.52
N THR A 15 0.56 9.32 26.25
CA THR A 15 1.15 9.28 24.89
C THR A 15 1.51 7.86 24.45
N PHE A 16 1.96 7.00 25.36
CA PHE A 16 2.14 5.56 25.10
C PHE A 16 0.81 4.82 24.88
N PHE A 17 -0.26 5.23 25.57
CA PHE A 17 -1.57 4.58 25.55
C PHE A 17 -2.51 5.12 24.47
N ASN A 18 -2.13 6.17 23.72
CA ASN A 18 -2.78 6.52 22.47
C ASN A 18 -1.95 5.96 21.31
N PRO A 19 -2.04 4.66 20.98
CA PRO A 19 -1.58 4.23 19.67
C PRO A 19 -2.45 5.02 18.70
N SER A 20 -1.80 5.84 17.89
CA SER A 20 -2.40 6.46 16.72
C SER A 20 -2.86 5.32 15.83
N SER A 21 -4.10 4.89 16.01
CA SER A 21 -4.63 3.68 15.41
C SER A 21 -4.62 3.86 13.91
N MET A 22 -3.90 2.97 13.23
CA MET A 22 -4.06 2.86 11.79
C MET A 22 -5.51 2.46 11.54
N SER A 23 -6.19 3.25 10.73
CA SER A 23 -7.64 3.13 10.56
C SER A 23 -8.03 3.28 9.10
N PHE A 24 -9.06 2.53 8.74
CA PHE A 24 -9.69 2.62 7.43
C PHE A 24 -11.03 3.33 7.56
N THR A 25 -11.23 4.35 6.73
CA THR A 25 -12.53 5.00 6.56
C THR A 25 -13.13 4.54 5.24
N LEU A 26 -14.21 3.77 5.32
CA LEU A 26 -14.93 3.27 4.15
C LEU A 26 -16.24 4.06 4.02
N THR A 27 -16.28 4.96 3.04
CA THR A 27 -17.49 5.74 2.72
C THR A 27 -18.16 5.18 1.48
N PHE A 28 -19.31 5.71 1.08
CA PHE A 28 -19.95 5.33 -0.19
C PHE A 28 -19.14 5.76 -1.43
N MET A 29 -18.23 6.75 -1.32
CA MET A 29 -17.44 7.25 -2.46
C MET A 29 -15.99 6.75 -2.46
N HIS A 30 -15.39 6.63 -1.28
CA HIS A 30 -13.94 6.45 -1.11
C HIS A 30 -13.58 5.35 -0.13
N CYS A 31 -12.44 4.73 -0.41
CA CYS A 31 -11.63 3.96 0.53
C CYS A 31 -10.46 4.84 0.98
N GLN A 32 -10.30 5.02 2.29
CA GLN A 32 -9.25 5.86 2.85
C GLN A 32 -8.49 5.12 3.94
N PHE A 33 -7.17 5.27 3.93
CA PHE A 33 -6.28 4.80 4.97
C PHE A 33 -5.69 5.99 5.72
N HIS A 34 -5.70 5.91 7.04
CA HIS A 34 -5.16 6.93 7.93
C HIS A 34 -4.18 6.31 8.93
N SER A 35 -3.03 6.96 9.10
CA SER A 35 -2.02 6.62 10.09
C SER A 35 -1.41 7.90 10.67
N HIS A 36 -0.56 7.78 11.71
CA HIS A 36 0.19 8.92 12.23
C HIS A 36 1.16 9.55 11.22
N TYR A 37 1.56 8.80 10.19
CA TYR A 37 2.47 9.30 9.15
C TYR A 37 1.74 9.84 7.91
N GLY A 38 0.41 9.88 7.92
CA GLY A 38 -0.41 10.41 6.83
C GLY A 38 -1.43 9.39 6.34
N GLY A 39 -1.93 9.56 5.12
CA GLY A 39 -2.88 8.63 4.53
C GLY A 39 -2.83 8.60 3.02
N TRP A 40 -3.65 7.71 2.46
CA TRP A 40 -4.00 7.70 1.05
C TRP A 40 -5.51 7.52 0.91
N SER A 41 -6.06 7.97 -0.21
CA SER A 41 -7.48 7.87 -0.53
C SER A 41 -7.64 7.49 -1.99
N THR A 42 -8.62 6.63 -2.30
CA THR A 42 -9.00 6.31 -3.68
C THR A 42 -10.51 6.15 -3.78
N THR A 43 -11.08 6.50 -4.93
CA THR A 43 -12.51 6.29 -5.18
C THR A 43 -12.78 4.84 -5.51
N TRP A 44 -13.93 4.31 -5.09
CA TRP A 44 -14.34 2.95 -5.44
C TRP A 44 -14.41 2.73 -6.95
N HIS A 45 -14.86 3.76 -7.68
CA HIS A 45 -14.93 3.79 -9.14
C HIS A 45 -13.57 3.59 -9.81
N ASN A 46 -12.50 4.07 -9.19
CA ASN A 46 -11.14 3.93 -9.71
C ASN A 46 -10.52 2.56 -9.35
N ILE A 47 -11.03 1.84 -8.35
CA ILE A 47 -10.55 0.50 -8.05
C ILE A 47 -11.08 -0.47 -9.11
N GLN A 48 -10.18 -1.09 -9.86
CA GLN A 48 -10.50 -2.14 -10.83
C GLN A 48 -10.69 -3.49 -10.13
N HIS A 49 -9.73 -3.90 -9.30
CA HIS A 49 -9.71 -5.22 -8.66
C HIS A 49 -9.15 -5.14 -7.24
N ILE A 50 -9.71 -5.96 -6.35
CA ILE A 50 -9.30 -6.15 -4.95
C ILE A 50 -9.18 -7.65 -4.74
N GLY A 51 -8.05 -8.13 -4.25
CA GLY A 51 -7.86 -9.57 -4.07
C GLY A 51 -6.68 -9.93 -3.19
N ASN A 52 -6.55 -11.23 -2.94
CA ASN A 52 -5.39 -11.79 -2.26
C ASN A 52 -4.18 -11.70 -3.19
N VAL A 53 -3.04 -11.33 -2.64
CA VAL A 53 -1.76 -11.50 -3.33
C VAL A 53 -1.34 -12.96 -3.19
N THR A 54 -0.93 -13.60 -4.27
CA THR A 54 -0.47 -14.99 -4.24
C THR A 54 0.88 -15.11 -4.92
N LEU A 55 1.72 -16.02 -4.42
CA LEU A 55 2.94 -16.44 -5.12
C LEU A 55 2.70 -17.79 -5.77
N ALA A 56 3.03 -17.88 -7.05
CA ALA A 56 3.07 -19.15 -7.76
C ALA A 56 4.30 -19.94 -7.32
N SER A 57 4.10 -21.21 -6.99
CA SER A 57 5.15 -22.19 -6.71
C SER A 57 4.78 -23.48 -7.44
N GLY A 58 5.27 -23.61 -8.68
CA GLY A 58 4.81 -24.66 -9.59
C GLY A 58 3.31 -24.53 -9.90
N GLU A 59 2.54 -25.57 -9.59
CA GLU A 59 1.07 -25.59 -9.76
C GLU A 59 0.29 -25.01 -8.56
N TRP A 60 0.98 -24.67 -7.47
CA TRP A 60 0.36 -24.21 -6.22
C TRP A 60 0.48 -22.70 -6.05
N HIS A 61 -0.57 -22.07 -5.52
CA HIS A 61 -0.59 -20.66 -5.16
C HIS A 61 -0.62 -20.50 -3.64
N HIS A 62 0.40 -19.86 -3.07
CA HIS A 62 0.44 -19.54 -1.65
C HIS A 62 -0.07 -18.11 -1.42
N PRO A 63 -1.11 -17.92 -0.58
CA PRO A 63 -1.58 -16.57 -0.26
C PRO A 63 -0.56 -15.86 0.63
N LEU A 64 -0.34 -14.58 0.33
CA LEU A 64 0.47 -13.69 1.16
C LEU A 64 -0.42 -12.90 2.12
N PRO A 65 0.13 -12.44 3.27
CA PRO A 65 -0.58 -11.60 4.23
C PRO A 65 -0.74 -10.14 3.73
N TRP A 66 -1.21 -10.00 2.49
CA TRP A 66 -1.35 -8.72 1.80
C TRP A 66 -2.61 -8.72 0.95
N ILE A 67 -3.32 -7.60 0.98
CA ILE A 67 -4.40 -7.29 0.04
C ILE A 67 -3.81 -6.52 -1.12
N GLY A 68 -4.01 -7.02 -2.33
CA GLY A 68 -3.68 -6.32 -3.56
C GLY A 68 -4.80 -5.41 -4.02
N ILE A 69 -4.47 -4.17 -4.37
CA ILE A 69 -5.38 -3.19 -4.98
C ILE A 69 -4.88 -2.84 -6.37
N ARG A 70 -5.73 -3.03 -7.38
CA ARG A 70 -5.50 -2.60 -8.77
C ARG A 70 -6.44 -1.46 -9.10
N LEU A 71 -5.89 -0.35 -9.56
CA LEU A 71 -6.59 0.85 -9.99
C LEU A 71 -6.79 0.87 -11.51
N LYS A 72 -7.77 1.62 -12.01
CA LYS A 72 -7.94 1.85 -13.46
C LYS A 72 -6.88 2.82 -13.96
N ASN A 73 -6.71 3.93 -13.24
CA ASN A 73 -5.67 4.93 -13.45
C ASN A 73 -5.15 5.38 -12.08
N TYR A 74 -3.83 5.43 -11.89
CA TYR A 74 -3.23 5.78 -10.61
C TYR A 74 -2.65 7.21 -10.56
N ASP A 75 -2.80 8.02 -11.60
CA ASP A 75 -2.24 9.38 -11.69
C ASP A 75 -2.74 10.26 -10.54
N ASN A 76 -4.06 10.24 -10.28
CA ASN A 76 -4.64 10.99 -9.16
C ASN A 76 -4.21 10.45 -7.79
N PHE A 77 -4.00 9.14 -7.68
CA PHE A 77 -3.50 8.52 -6.45
C PHE A 77 -2.08 9.00 -6.15
N ILE A 78 -1.19 9.02 -7.16
CA ILE A 78 0.19 9.51 -7.03
C ILE A 78 0.24 11.01 -6.69
N ARG A 79 -0.66 11.81 -7.25
CA ARG A 79 -0.73 13.25 -6.93
C ARG A 79 -1.13 13.54 -5.48
N THR A 80 -2.03 12.72 -4.94
CA THR A 80 -2.71 13.02 -3.66
C THR A 80 -2.16 12.26 -2.47
N ILE A 81 -1.41 11.16 -2.70
CA ILE A 81 -0.79 10.40 -1.63
C ILE A 81 0.18 11.27 -0.83
N CYS A 82 0.13 11.16 0.49
CA CYS A 82 1.09 11.85 1.34
C CYS A 82 2.52 11.36 1.04
N PRO A 83 3.51 12.24 0.82
CA PRO A 83 4.88 11.84 0.52
C PRO A 83 5.48 10.84 1.51
N ARG A 84 5.19 11.02 2.81
CA ARG A 84 5.64 10.08 3.86
C ARG A 84 5.05 8.68 3.70
N VAL A 85 3.78 8.59 3.29
CA VAL A 85 3.12 7.32 3.01
C VAL A 85 3.69 6.69 1.75
N ALA A 86 3.92 7.48 0.69
CA ALA A 86 4.53 6.99 -0.55
C ALA A 86 5.91 6.37 -0.30
N SER A 87 6.80 7.08 0.42
CA SER A 87 8.12 6.55 0.81
C SER A 87 8.01 5.26 1.64
N ARG A 88 7.01 5.18 2.52
CA ARG A 88 6.79 3.99 3.34
C ARG A 88 6.29 2.81 2.53
N LEU A 89 5.36 3.01 1.59
CA LEU A 89 4.93 1.98 0.64
C LEU A 89 6.12 1.42 -0.16
N LEU A 90 7.03 2.28 -0.63
CA LEU A 90 8.26 1.87 -1.33
C LEU A 90 9.20 1.00 -0.47
N LEU A 91 9.15 1.15 0.87
CA LEU A 91 9.99 0.41 1.81
C LEU A 91 9.34 -0.90 2.24
N GLU A 92 8.08 -0.85 2.66
CA GLU A 92 7.35 -2.01 3.20
C GLU A 92 7.12 -3.09 2.14
N GLN A 93 6.89 -2.69 0.89
CA GLN A 93 6.56 -3.61 -0.20
C GLN A 93 7.80 -4.30 -0.81
N ARG A 94 9.03 -3.96 -0.40
CA ARG A 94 10.27 -4.55 -0.97
C ARG A 94 10.33 -6.06 -0.82
N VAL A 95 9.84 -6.56 0.31
CA VAL A 95 9.85 -7.99 0.63
C VAL A 95 9.05 -8.78 -0.41
N LEU A 96 7.99 -8.20 -0.99
CA LEU A 96 7.18 -8.85 -2.02
C LEU A 96 8.02 -9.12 -3.28
N PHE A 97 8.84 -8.16 -3.71
CA PHE A 97 9.72 -8.36 -4.87
C PHE A 97 10.81 -9.39 -4.62
N VAL A 98 11.40 -9.39 -3.42
CA VAL A 98 12.37 -10.42 -3.03
C VAL A 98 11.73 -11.81 -3.13
N MET A 99 10.49 -11.96 -2.65
CA MET A 99 9.78 -13.23 -2.74
C MET A 99 9.47 -13.60 -4.20
N VAL A 100 8.92 -12.69 -5.00
CA VAL A 100 8.55 -12.97 -6.40
C VAL A 100 9.78 -13.36 -7.23
N LEU A 101 10.85 -12.58 -7.15
CA LEU A 101 12.05 -12.84 -7.96
C LEU A 101 12.73 -14.15 -7.56
N LYS A 102 12.73 -14.51 -6.27
CA LYS A 102 13.27 -15.80 -5.80
C LYS A 102 12.49 -17.01 -6.32
N HIS A 103 11.17 -16.86 -6.53
CA HIS A 103 10.32 -17.94 -7.07
C HIS A 103 10.25 -17.92 -8.60
N SER A 104 10.82 -16.91 -9.25
CA SER A 104 10.83 -16.78 -10.71
C SER A 104 11.99 -17.59 -11.31
N VAL A 105 11.70 -18.47 -12.27
CA VAL A 105 12.72 -19.29 -12.95
C VAL A 105 13.64 -18.41 -13.82
N HIS A 106 13.06 -17.41 -14.50
CA HIS A 106 13.77 -16.43 -15.32
C HIS A 106 13.20 -15.04 -15.05
N PRO A 107 13.73 -14.30 -14.06
CA PRO A 107 13.29 -12.94 -13.80
C PRO A 107 13.71 -12.01 -14.93
N ASN A 108 12.77 -11.25 -15.48
CA ASN A 108 13.04 -10.24 -16.52
C ASN A 108 13.69 -8.96 -15.99
N HIS A 109 13.65 -8.76 -14.66
CA HIS A 109 14.16 -7.57 -13.98
C HIS A 109 15.04 -8.00 -12.81
N GLN A 110 16.12 -7.25 -12.56
CA GLN A 110 16.88 -7.43 -11.33
C GLN A 110 16.21 -6.70 -10.18
N LEU A 111 16.46 -7.14 -8.95
CA LEU A 111 15.85 -6.53 -7.77
C LEU A 111 16.26 -5.06 -7.65
N GLU A 112 17.54 -4.77 -7.86
CA GLU A 112 18.13 -3.44 -7.76
C GLU A 112 17.46 -2.46 -8.74
N ASP A 113 17.28 -2.90 -9.99
CA ASP A 113 16.63 -2.10 -11.03
C ASP A 113 15.21 -1.71 -10.61
N ILE A 114 14.42 -2.66 -10.06
CA ILE A 114 13.09 -2.36 -9.53
C ILE A 114 13.15 -1.45 -8.30
N LEU A 115 14.12 -1.71 -7.40
CA LEU A 115 14.19 -1.04 -6.10
C LEU A 115 14.59 0.42 -6.21
N PHE A 116 15.40 0.78 -7.22
CA PHE A 116 16.03 2.09 -7.36
C PHE A 116 15.62 2.85 -8.61
N ASP A 117 14.66 2.35 -9.40
CA ASP A 117 14.08 3.08 -10.54
C ASP A 117 13.53 4.46 -10.12
N ASP A 118 14.27 5.49 -10.52
CA ASP A 118 13.95 6.91 -10.35
C ASP A 118 13.73 7.63 -11.68
N ASP A 119 13.56 6.87 -12.77
CA ASP A 119 13.31 7.41 -14.10
C ASP A 119 12.01 8.23 -14.11
N PRO A 120 11.93 9.34 -14.85
CA PRO A 120 10.69 10.09 -14.99
C PRO A 120 9.56 9.20 -15.52
N PHE A 121 8.41 9.25 -14.85
CA PHE A 121 7.24 8.47 -15.28
C PHE A 121 6.31 9.33 -16.12
N ILE A 122 5.95 8.85 -17.32
CA ILE A 122 5.00 9.53 -18.21
C ILE A 122 3.65 8.80 -18.15
N THR A 123 2.60 9.51 -17.76
CA THR A 123 1.24 8.97 -17.70
C THR A 123 0.67 8.75 -19.10
N SER A 124 -0.44 8.01 -19.20
CA SER A 124 -1.17 7.83 -20.47
C SER A 124 -1.64 9.15 -21.09
N ASN A 125 -1.75 10.22 -20.30
CA ASN A 125 -2.18 11.53 -20.75
C ASN A 125 -1.00 12.47 -21.06
N GLY A 126 0.24 11.98 -21.01
CA GLY A 126 1.45 12.76 -21.30
C GLY A 126 1.94 13.63 -20.14
N GLU A 127 1.34 13.53 -18.96
CA GLU A 127 1.85 14.19 -17.75
C GLU A 127 3.11 13.47 -17.27
N GLN A 128 4.08 14.21 -16.75
CA GLN A 128 5.35 13.67 -16.28
C GLN A 128 5.47 13.82 -14.77
N PHE A 129 5.72 12.71 -14.07
CA PHE A 129 6.10 12.72 -12.67
C PHE A 129 7.63 12.65 -12.53
N HIS A 130 8.12 13.26 -11.45
CA HIS A 130 9.55 13.30 -11.10
C HIS A 130 9.77 12.94 -9.64
N GLY A 131 11.00 12.57 -9.29
CA GLY A 131 11.42 12.27 -7.92
C GLY A 131 10.55 11.18 -7.29
N LEU A 132 10.12 11.38 -6.04
CA LEU A 132 9.33 10.40 -5.29
C LEU A 132 8.04 9.97 -6.01
N GLN A 133 7.39 10.89 -6.73
CA GLN A 133 6.17 10.58 -7.49
C GLN A 133 6.48 9.65 -8.68
N ALA A 134 7.60 9.86 -9.35
CA ALA A 134 8.05 8.96 -10.42
C ALA A 134 8.40 7.58 -9.86
N MET A 135 9.16 7.54 -8.76
CA MET A 135 9.56 6.30 -8.11
C MET A 135 8.35 5.44 -7.69
N ILE A 136 7.31 6.05 -7.08
CA ILE A 136 6.09 5.30 -6.73
C ILE A 136 5.31 4.88 -7.98
N ALA A 137 5.28 5.69 -9.04
CA ALA A 137 4.64 5.34 -10.30
C ALA A 137 5.31 4.12 -10.98
N ASN A 138 6.63 4.14 -11.11
CA ASN A 138 7.42 3.01 -11.62
C ASN A 138 7.25 1.79 -10.72
N ARG A 139 7.23 1.99 -9.39
CA ARG A 139 6.95 0.90 -8.45
C ARG A 139 5.59 0.25 -8.70
N MET A 140 4.55 1.06 -8.87
CA MET A 140 3.19 0.57 -9.16
C MET A 140 3.13 -0.18 -10.50
N ARG A 141 3.91 0.26 -11.50
CA ARG A 141 4.07 -0.46 -12.78
C ARG A 141 4.68 -1.85 -12.57
N TYR A 142 5.79 -1.96 -11.84
CA TYR A 142 6.41 -3.27 -11.53
C TYR A 142 5.51 -4.15 -10.67
N ASN A 143 4.81 -3.57 -9.68
CA ASN A 143 3.82 -4.29 -8.88
C ASN A 143 2.76 -4.92 -9.80
N ARG A 144 2.27 -4.18 -10.79
CA ARG A 144 1.24 -4.66 -11.70
C ARG A 144 1.77 -5.76 -12.61
N GLU A 145 2.97 -5.59 -13.14
CA GLU A 145 3.61 -6.57 -14.01
C GLU A 145 3.86 -7.89 -13.29
N LEU A 146 4.39 -7.84 -12.06
CA LEU A 146 4.87 -9.02 -11.34
C LEU A 146 3.81 -9.69 -10.45
N LEU A 147 2.87 -8.91 -9.92
CA LEU A 147 1.88 -9.37 -8.92
C LEU A 147 0.43 -9.10 -9.34
N GLY A 148 0.19 -8.33 -10.41
CA GLY A 148 -1.16 -8.05 -10.91
C GLY A 148 -1.92 -6.93 -10.19
N PHE A 149 -1.26 -6.20 -9.28
CA PHE A 149 -1.83 -5.12 -8.46
C PHE A 149 -0.92 -3.90 -8.45
N ASP A 150 -1.41 -2.72 -8.07
CA ASP A 150 -0.58 -1.51 -8.08
C ASP A 150 0.02 -1.20 -6.72
N PHE A 151 -0.71 -1.45 -5.64
CA PHE A 151 -0.21 -1.30 -4.28
C PHE A 151 -0.86 -2.33 -3.37
N PHE A 152 -0.26 -2.48 -2.19
CA PHE A 152 -0.64 -3.52 -1.24
C PHE A 152 -0.93 -2.94 0.14
N ILE A 153 -1.86 -3.59 0.83
CA ILE A 153 -2.21 -3.32 2.23
C ILE A 153 -1.79 -4.55 3.03
N ALA A 154 -0.88 -4.38 4.00
CA ALA A 154 -0.43 -5.46 4.88
C ALA A 154 -1.55 -5.89 5.85
N ASP A 155 -1.47 -7.10 6.38
CA ASP A 155 -2.44 -7.64 7.34
C ASP A 155 -2.36 -6.99 8.72
N ASP A 156 -1.17 -6.51 9.11
CA ASP A 156 -0.90 -5.86 10.39
C ASP A 156 -1.64 -4.53 10.60
N VAL A 157 -2.13 -3.90 9.53
CA VAL A 157 -2.95 -2.69 9.58
C VAL A 157 -4.46 -2.95 9.54
N LEU A 158 -4.88 -4.22 9.48
CA LEU A 158 -6.28 -4.61 9.38
C LEU A 158 -6.90 -4.89 10.76
N ASP A 159 -8.20 -4.64 10.88
CA ASP A 159 -8.99 -4.92 12.08
C ASP A 159 -9.59 -6.34 12.10
N ARG A 160 -9.32 -7.14 11.06
CA ARG A 160 -9.89 -8.47 10.82
C ARG A 160 -9.02 -9.28 9.84
N PRO A 161 -9.27 -10.59 9.67
CA PRO A 161 -8.54 -11.41 8.70
C PRO A 161 -8.60 -10.86 7.26
N VAL A 162 -7.51 -11.05 6.50
CA VAL A 162 -7.32 -10.54 5.13
C VAL A 162 -8.53 -10.82 4.23
N ASN A 163 -9.03 -12.07 4.21
CA ASN A 163 -10.16 -12.47 3.38
C ASN A 163 -11.47 -11.74 3.77
N ASP A 164 -11.71 -11.53 5.05
CA ASP A 164 -12.90 -10.84 5.55
C ASP A 164 -12.86 -9.35 5.18
N PHE A 165 -11.66 -8.74 5.26
CA PHE A 165 -11.47 -7.36 4.85
C PHE A 165 -11.60 -7.20 3.34
N ILE A 166 -11.08 -8.13 2.52
CA ILE A 166 -11.33 -8.16 1.07
C ILE A 166 -12.83 -8.23 0.78
N GLY A 167 -13.56 -9.11 1.48
CA GLY A 167 -15.01 -9.22 1.35
C GLY A 167 -15.72 -7.91 1.68
N LEU A 168 -15.29 -7.23 2.74
CA LEU A 168 -15.77 -5.89 3.10
C LEU A 168 -15.53 -4.88 1.98
N LEU A 169 -14.30 -4.72 1.51
CA LEU A 169 -13.95 -3.76 0.47
C LEU A 169 -14.71 -4.03 -0.85
N ARG A 170 -14.87 -5.31 -1.23
CA ARG A 170 -15.64 -5.69 -2.43
C ARG A 170 -17.12 -5.32 -2.33
N ARG A 171 -17.73 -5.41 -1.14
CA ARG A 171 -19.11 -4.96 -0.93
C ARG A 171 -19.25 -3.44 -1.12
N TYR A 172 -18.34 -2.65 -0.57
CA TYR A 172 -18.33 -1.20 -0.80
C TYR A 172 -18.11 -0.87 -2.27
N LYS A 173 -17.16 -1.53 -2.94
CA LYS A 173 -16.92 -1.36 -4.37
C LYS A 173 -18.13 -1.73 -5.23
N ALA A 174 -18.88 -2.78 -4.87
CA ALA A 174 -20.06 -3.21 -5.61
C ALA A 174 -21.28 -2.29 -5.42
N ALA A 175 -21.30 -1.53 -4.32
CA ALA A 175 -22.36 -0.57 -4.00
C ALA A 175 -22.10 0.84 -4.56
N ALA A 176 -20.92 1.10 -5.11
CA ALA A 176 -20.51 2.39 -5.67
C ALA A 176 -20.66 2.42 -7.19
#